data_AF-A0A2I0BCF7-F1
#
_entry.id   AF-A0A2I0BCF7-F1
#
_cell.length_a   1.000
_cell.length_b   1.000
_cell.length_c   1.000
_cell.angle_alpha   90.00
_cell.angle_beta   90.00
_cell.angle_gamma   90.00
#
_symmetry.space_group_name_H-M   'P 1'
#
loop_
_entity.id
_entity.type
_entity.pdbx_description
1 polymer ?
#
loop_
_entity_poly.entity_id
_entity_poly.type
_entity_poly.pdbx_seq_one_letter_code
_entity_poly.pdbx_strand_id
1 'polypeptide(L)'
;MDSKVMHFVVWEEACKPKSKGGLGIHKLRLWRQLLAIKLVARFMSSDNCLWWESLHAKYGRRRSMFEERRGDSWVWKLICIGGRAIDEHMMWLVEEGMTISFMDDLWLSTTLYRWPTFINMHTEQFPATVANISRELDWDRTKIEQLFRPELQVF
;
A
#
# COMPACT_ATOMS: atom_id res chain seq x y z
N MET A 1 38.65 28.76 30.81
CA MET A 1 37.66 27.67 30.93
C MET A 1 36.77 27.76 29.70
N ASP A 2 37.05 26.97 28.66
CA ASP A 2 36.21 26.95 27.47
C ASP A 2 34.90 26.25 27.80
N SER A 3 33.83 27.04 27.95
CA SER A 3 32.49 26.51 28.07
C SER A 3 32.13 25.77 26.77
N LYS A 4 31.83 24.48 26.86
CA LYS A 4 31.28 23.70 25.73
C LYS A 4 29.90 24.28 25.36
N VAL A 5 29.87 25.17 24.37
CA VAL A 5 28.63 25.66 23.80
C VAL A 5 28.04 24.54 22.93
N MET A 6 26.79 24.20 23.17
CA MET A 6 26.09 23.19 22.39
C MET A 6 25.71 23.79 21.03
N HIS A 7 26.37 23.34 19.96
CA HIS A 7 26.05 23.77 18.61
C HIS A 7 24.92 22.90 18.05
N PHE A 8 23.73 23.49 17.93
CA PHE A 8 22.61 22.84 17.25
C PHE A 8 22.74 23.05 15.74
N VAL A 9 22.62 21.96 15.00
CA VAL A 9 22.52 21.97 13.54
C VAL A 9 21.09 21.59 13.17
N VAL A 10 20.51 22.32 12.21
CA VAL A 10 19.18 22.02 11.68
C VAL A 10 19.19 20.60 11.07
N TRP A 11 18.18 19.79 11.38
CA TRP A 11 18.16 18.36 11.04
C TRP A 11 18.29 18.12 9.52
N GLU A 12 17.71 19.00 8.72
CA GLU A 12 17.81 18.99 7.26
C GLU A 12 19.25 19.10 6.75
N GLU A 13 20.10 19.88 7.43
CA GLU A 13 21.53 20.01 7.11
C GLU A 13 22.30 18.75 7.49
N ALA A 14 22.00 18.19 8.67
CA ALA A 14 22.57 16.91 9.10
C ALA A 14 22.23 15.76 8.13
N CYS A 15 21.05 15.79 7.52
CA CYS A 15 20.62 14.74 6.58
C CYS A 15 21.26 14.84 5.18
N LYS A 16 21.98 15.91 4.85
CA LYS A 16 22.64 16.02 3.56
C LYS A 16 23.72 14.93 3.41
N PRO A 17 24.02 14.47 2.18
CA PRO A 17 25.14 13.56 1.94
C PRO A 17 26.46 14.12 2.50
N LYS A 18 27.40 13.24 2.89
CA LYS A 18 28.74 13.64 3.33
C LYS A 18 29.47 14.51 2.29
N SER A 19 29.25 14.25 1.00
CA SER A 19 29.78 15.07 -0.11
C SER A 19 29.23 16.50 -0.16
N LYS A 20 28.13 16.78 0.55
CA LYS A 20 27.50 18.10 0.66
C LYS A 20 27.60 18.67 2.09
N GLY A 21 28.54 18.19 2.90
CA GLY A 21 28.80 18.69 4.26
C GLY A 21 27.83 18.23 5.34
N GLY A 22 26.92 17.29 5.04
CA GLY A 22 26.04 16.68 6.04
C GLY A 22 26.58 15.36 6.59
N LEU A 23 25.81 14.70 7.45
CA LEU A 23 26.16 13.41 8.05
C LEU A 23 25.73 12.21 7.21
N GLY A 24 24.90 12.41 6.17
CA GLY A 24 24.32 11.35 5.35
C GLY A 24 23.28 10.50 6.08
N ILE A 25 22.78 10.97 7.23
CA ILE A 25 21.72 10.32 7.98
C ILE A 25 20.36 10.58 7.33
N HIS A 26 19.40 9.70 7.58
CA HIS A 26 18.11 9.82 6.94
C HIS A 26 17.21 10.88 7.57
N LYS A 27 16.41 11.55 6.73
CA LYS A 27 15.34 12.44 7.19
C LYS A 27 14.35 11.63 8.03
N LEU A 28 14.31 11.90 9.34
CA LEU A 28 13.57 11.10 10.31
C LEU A 28 12.09 10.98 9.96
N ARG A 29 11.48 12.05 9.45
CA ARG A 29 10.07 12.06 9.02
C ARG A 29 9.79 11.07 7.90
N LEU A 30 10.65 11.06 6.87
CA LEU A 30 10.53 10.14 5.74
C LEU A 30 10.80 8.71 6.19
N TRP A 31 11.83 8.51 7.00
CA TRP A 31 12.19 7.19 7.49
C TRP A 31 11.13 6.57 8.39
N ARG A 32 10.48 7.38 9.24
CA ARG A 32 9.35 6.92 10.05
C ARG A 32 8.20 6.41 9.18
N GLN A 33 7.89 7.10 8.09
CA GLN A 33 6.85 6.68 7.14
C GLN A 33 7.24 5.36 6.46
N LEU A 34 8.47 5.25 5.94
CA LEU A 34 8.97 4.03 5.30
C LEU A 34 8.97 2.83 6.26
N LEU A 35 9.40 3.03 7.51
CA LEU A 35 9.38 1.99 8.52
C LEU A 35 7.95 1.58 8.90
N ALA A 36 7.00 2.51 8.97
CA ALA A 36 5.60 2.21 9.21
C ALA A 36 5.01 1.37 8.06
N ILE A 37 5.28 1.75 6.81
CA ILE A 37 4.90 0.98 5.62
C ILE A 37 5.49 -0.43 5.67
N LYS A 38 6.79 -0.54 5.96
CA LYS A 38 7.47 -1.84 6.08
C LYS A 38 6.87 -2.70 7.21
N LEU A 39 6.50 -2.09 8.34
CA LEU A 39 5.84 -2.80 9.44
C LEU A 39 4.48 -3.35 9.02
N VAL A 40 3.69 -2.56 8.29
CA VAL A 40 2.38 -2.98 7.80
C VAL A 40 2.51 -4.06 6.74
N ALA A 41 3.44 -3.94 5.79
CA ALA A 41 3.71 -5.02 4.84
C ALA A 41 4.00 -6.34 5.56
N ARG A 42 4.81 -6.31 6.64
CA ARG A 42 5.03 -7.50 7.48
C ARG A 42 3.76 -7.96 8.19
N PHE A 43 2.93 -7.05 8.69
CA PHE A 43 1.64 -7.40 9.30
C PHE A 43 0.69 -8.08 8.30
N MET A 44 0.70 -7.64 7.04
CA MET A 44 -0.14 -8.17 5.97
C MET A 44 0.34 -9.52 5.43
N SER A 45 1.65 -9.78 5.48
CA SER A 45 2.25 -11.00 4.90
C SER A 45 2.62 -12.07 5.92
N SER A 46 2.46 -11.84 7.23
CA SER A 46 2.97 -12.76 8.27
C SER A 46 1.84 -13.32 9.13
N ASP A 47 1.40 -14.54 8.83
CA ASP A 47 0.23 -15.12 9.51
C ASP A 47 0.57 -15.99 10.72
N ASN A 48 1.85 -16.10 11.10
CA ASN A 48 2.33 -17.11 12.07
C ASN A 48 3.39 -16.59 13.06
N CYS A 49 3.22 -15.38 13.59
CA CYS A 49 4.11 -14.81 14.62
C CYS A 49 3.32 -14.28 15.82
N LEU A 50 3.81 -14.47 17.05
CA LEU A 50 3.10 -14.08 18.28
C LEU A 50 2.64 -12.62 18.31
N TRP A 51 3.45 -11.70 17.79
CA TRP A 51 3.09 -10.27 17.73
C TRP A 51 1.92 -10.04 16.76
N TRP A 52 1.89 -10.75 15.63
CA TRP A 52 0.80 -10.70 14.67
C TRP A 52 -0.45 -11.31 15.29
N GLU A 53 -0.37 -12.50 15.87
CA GLU A 53 -1.51 -13.17 16.51
C GLU A 53 -2.15 -12.30 17.61
N SER A 54 -1.31 -11.67 18.44
CA SER A 54 -1.77 -10.79 19.52
C SER A 54 -2.50 -9.56 18.98
N LEU A 55 -1.98 -8.95 17.91
CA LEU A 55 -2.60 -7.79 17.27
C LEU A 55 -3.86 -8.18 16.49
N HIS A 56 -3.81 -9.28 15.74
CA HIS A 56 -4.92 -9.79 14.96
C HIS A 56 -6.09 -10.20 15.86
N ALA A 57 -5.83 -10.90 16.98
CA ALA A 57 -6.84 -11.25 17.96
C ALA A 57 -7.52 -10.01 18.57
N LYS A 58 -6.76 -8.93 18.82
CA LYS A 58 -7.28 -7.70 19.42
C LYS A 58 -7.98 -6.76 18.43
N TYR A 59 -7.47 -6.66 17.21
CA TYR A 59 -7.83 -5.61 16.26
C TYR A 59 -8.45 -6.13 14.95
N GLY A 60 -8.29 -7.41 14.60
CA GLY A 60 -8.70 -7.99 13.32
C GLY A 60 -10.21 -8.02 13.07
N ARG A 61 -11.04 -7.89 14.10
CA ARG A 61 -12.53 -7.82 13.98
C ARG A 61 -13.07 -6.40 13.81
N ARG A 62 -12.21 -5.43 13.47
CA ARG A 62 -12.62 -4.04 13.25
C ARG A 62 -13.33 -3.87 11.92
N ARG A 63 -14.09 -2.77 11.78
CA ARG A 63 -14.86 -2.51 10.57
C ARG A 63 -13.96 -2.19 9.39
N SER A 64 -12.84 -1.54 9.64
CA SER A 64 -11.77 -1.32 8.67
C SER A 64 -10.46 -1.88 9.21
N MET A 65 -9.67 -2.48 8.30
CA MET A 65 -8.38 -3.10 8.61
C MET A 65 -7.41 -2.13 9.32
N PHE A 66 -7.44 -0.84 8.96
CA PHE A 66 -6.57 0.20 9.52
C PHE A 66 -7.35 1.25 10.35
N GLU A 67 -8.41 0.80 11.04
CA GLU A 67 -9.20 1.65 11.93
C GLU A 67 -8.42 1.95 13.23
N GLU A 68 -8.25 3.23 13.56
CA GLU A 68 -7.64 3.71 14.81
C GLU A 68 -8.72 4.19 15.79
N ARG A 69 -8.60 3.84 17.07
CA ARG A 69 -9.48 4.26 18.17
C ARG A 69 -8.68 4.87 19.32
N ARG A 70 -9.38 5.67 20.14
CA ARG A 70 -8.81 6.21 21.38
C ARG A 70 -8.48 5.06 22.34
N GLY A 71 -7.26 5.05 22.88
CA GLY A 71 -6.78 3.99 23.79
C GLY A 71 -6.07 2.82 23.09
N ASP A 72 -5.98 2.83 21.77
CA ASP A 72 -5.20 1.81 21.05
C ASP A 72 -3.71 1.87 21.38
N SER A 73 -3.07 0.70 21.31
CA SER A 73 -1.63 0.61 21.51
C SER A 73 -0.90 1.44 20.46
N TRP A 74 0.24 2.03 20.86
CA TRP A 74 1.08 2.81 19.97
C TRP A 74 1.51 2.04 18.71
N VAL A 75 1.75 0.73 18.85
CA VAL A 75 2.08 -0.15 17.72
C VAL A 75 0.92 -0.23 16.72
N TRP A 76 -0.32 -0.38 17.20
CA TRP A 76 -1.49 -0.43 16.31
C TRP A 76 -1.69 0.88 15.58
N LYS A 77 -1.53 2.02 16.27
CA LYS A 77 -1.58 3.34 15.64
C LYS A 77 -0.54 3.49 14.53
N LEU A 78 0.69 2.99 14.75
CA LEU A 78 1.74 3.00 13.75
C LEU A 78 1.38 2.13 12.53
N ILE A 79 0.75 0.98 12.76
CA ILE A 79 0.20 0.12 11.70
C ILE A 79 -0.90 0.85 10.93
N CYS A 80 -1.84 1.52 11.61
CA CYS A 80 -2.87 2.30 10.93
C CYS A 80 -2.29 3.45 10.10
N ILE A 81 -1.26 4.14 10.59
CA ILE A 81 -0.55 5.20 9.85
C ILE A 81 0.11 4.63 8.59
N GLY A 82 0.83 3.51 8.72
CA GLY A 82 1.46 2.85 7.58
C GLY A 82 0.42 2.33 6.57
N GLY A 83 -0.68 1.76 7.07
CA GLY A 83 -1.74 1.18 6.24
C GLY A 83 -2.44 2.22 5.39
N ARG A 84 -2.76 3.39 5.95
CA ARG A 84 -3.28 4.53 5.17
C ARG A 84 -2.30 5.01 4.10
N ALA A 85 -0.99 5.04 4.40
CA ALA A 85 0.02 5.44 3.43
C ALA A 85 0.19 4.41 2.29
N ILE A 86 0.02 3.12 2.60
CA ILE A 86 0.03 2.02 1.64
C ILE A 86 -1.22 2.07 0.75
N ASP A 87 -2.40 2.28 1.33
CA ASP A 87 -3.68 2.30 0.60
C ASP A 87 -3.66 3.34 -0.54
N GLU A 88 -2.95 4.45 -0.36
CA GLU A 88 -2.77 5.48 -1.39
C GLU A 88 -1.80 5.10 -2.54
N HIS A 89 -0.91 4.12 -2.35
CA HIS A 89 0.23 3.86 -3.25
C HIS A 89 0.49 2.38 -3.57
N MET A 90 -0.34 1.46 -3.07
CA MET A 90 -0.17 0.01 -3.24
C MET A 90 -0.98 -0.48 -4.43
N MET A 91 -0.32 -1.28 -5.27
CA MET A 91 -0.98 -2.05 -6.31
C MET A 91 -1.17 -3.49 -5.84
N TRP A 92 -2.31 -4.07 -6.19
CA TRP A 92 -2.55 -5.50 -5.97
C TRP A 92 -1.79 -6.32 -7.01
N LEU A 93 -0.99 -7.28 -6.56
CA LEU A 93 -0.45 -8.32 -7.43
C LEU A 93 -1.51 -9.40 -7.58
N VAL A 94 -1.95 -9.63 -8.82
CA VAL A 94 -2.98 -10.63 -9.11
C VAL A 94 -2.33 -12.00 -9.21
N GLU A 95 -2.64 -12.88 -8.26
CA GLU A 95 -2.41 -14.32 -8.38
C GLU A 95 -3.72 -15.01 -8.79
N GLU A 96 -4.54 -15.45 -7.84
CA GLU A 96 -5.88 -15.98 -8.14
C GLU A 96 -6.93 -14.89 -8.34
N GLY A 97 -6.76 -13.72 -7.71
CA GLY A 97 -7.63 -12.56 -7.88
C GLY A 97 -9.03 -12.66 -7.26
N MET A 98 -9.29 -13.67 -6.42
CA MET A 98 -10.63 -13.96 -5.85
C MET A 98 -11.11 -12.90 -4.85
N THR A 99 -10.18 -12.15 -4.24
CA THR A 99 -10.46 -11.12 -3.23
C THR A 99 -10.25 -9.69 -3.75
N ILE A 100 -9.84 -9.54 -5.01
CA ILE A 100 -9.53 -8.24 -5.62
C ILE A 100 -10.75 -7.79 -6.43
N SER A 101 -11.35 -6.65 -6.06
CA SER A 101 -12.42 -6.01 -6.82
C SER A 101 -11.93 -5.61 -8.21
N PHE A 102 -12.71 -5.97 -9.25
CA PHE A 102 -12.34 -5.62 -10.61
C PHE A 102 -12.29 -4.10 -10.85
N MET A 103 -13.21 -3.34 -10.24
CA MET A 103 -13.34 -1.89 -10.48
C MET A 103 -12.63 -1.01 -9.47
N ASP A 104 -12.67 -1.41 -8.20
CA ASP A 104 -12.33 -0.53 -7.08
C ASP A 104 -10.87 -0.66 -6.64
N ASP A 105 -10.28 -1.85 -6.82
CA ASP A 105 -8.92 -2.12 -6.39
C ASP A 105 -7.88 -1.72 -7.43
N LEU A 106 -6.70 -1.31 -6.95
CA LEU A 106 -5.57 -0.88 -7.78
C LEU A 106 -4.74 -2.07 -8.29
N TRP A 107 -5.36 -3.00 -9.01
CA TRP A 107 -4.65 -4.16 -9.60
C TRP A 107 -4.04 -3.87 -10.98
N LEU A 108 -4.40 -2.74 -11.57
CA LEU A 108 -3.70 -2.07 -12.65
C LEU A 108 -2.96 -0.84 -12.12
N SER A 109 -2.17 -0.14 -12.94
CA SER A 109 -1.49 1.11 -12.54
C SER A 109 -2.47 2.25 -12.16
N THR A 110 -3.78 2.01 -12.26
CA THR A 110 -4.85 2.91 -11.86
C THR A 110 -6.15 2.15 -11.54
N THR A 111 -7.12 2.78 -10.86
CA THR A 111 -8.44 2.19 -10.63
C THR A 111 -9.36 2.45 -11.84
N LEU A 112 -10.05 1.42 -12.32
CA LEU A 112 -10.89 1.52 -13.51
C LEU A 112 -12.10 2.45 -13.29
N TYR A 113 -12.60 2.54 -12.05
CA TYR A 113 -13.63 3.51 -11.67
C TYR A 113 -13.24 4.96 -11.97
N ARG A 114 -11.96 5.33 -11.80
CA ARG A 114 -11.48 6.70 -12.06
C ARG A 114 -11.22 6.97 -13.54
N TRP A 115 -11.25 5.94 -14.37
CA TRP A 115 -10.88 6.01 -15.78
C TRP A 115 -11.85 5.23 -16.67
N PRO A 116 -13.12 5.66 -16.77
CA PRO A 116 -14.16 4.95 -17.51
C PRO A 116 -13.87 4.83 -19.02
N THR A 117 -12.89 5.57 -19.55
CA THR A 117 -12.45 5.47 -20.95
C THR A 117 -11.64 4.20 -21.25
N PHE A 118 -11.07 3.54 -20.25
CA PHE A 118 -10.27 2.32 -20.41
C PHE A 118 -11.13 1.06 -20.55
N ILE A 119 -12.36 1.13 -20.03
CA ILE A 119 -13.33 0.04 -20.05
C ILE A 119 -14.36 0.26 -21.16
N ASN A 120 -14.83 -0.84 -21.72
CA ASN A 120 -15.97 -0.83 -22.60
C ASN A 120 -17.25 -0.61 -21.78
N MET A 121 -17.72 0.64 -21.75
CA MET A 121 -18.92 1.05 -21.01
C MET A 121 -20.23 0.49 -21.58
N HIS A 122 -20.20 -0.16 -22.76
CA HIS A 122 -21.35 -0.85 -23.34
C HIS A 122 -21.54 -2.26 -22.80
N THR A 123 -20.60 -2.75 -21.99
CA THR A 123 -20.73 -4.05 -21.33
C THR A 123 -21.74 -3.95 -20.19
N GLU A 124 -22.81 -4.73 -20.27
CA GLU A 124 -23.90 -4.70 -19.27
C GLU A 124 -23.50 -5.28 -17.91
N GLN A 125 -22.44 -6.11 -17.87
CA GLN A 125 -21.96 -6.77 -16.66
C GLN A 125 -20.45 -6.71 -16.54
N PHE A 126 -19.98 -6.01 -15.53
CA PHE A 126 -18.58 -6.07 -15.13
C PHE A 126 -18.35 -7.25 -14.18
N PRO A 127 -17.17 -7.89 -14.26
CA PRO A 127 -16.78 -8.89 -13.28
C PRO A 127 -16.80 -8.29 -11.87
N ALA A 128 -17.21 -9.08 -10.88
CA ALA A 128 -17.12 -8.65 -9.48
C ALA A 128 -15.65 -8.62 -9.01
N THR A 129 -14.86 -9.61 -9.42
CA THR A 129 -13.47 -9.77 -9.00
C THR A 129 -12.56 -10.04 -10.20
N VAL A 130 -11.26 -9.83 -10.00
CA VAL A 130 -10.24 -10.05 -11.04
C VAL A 130 -10.11 -11.54 -11.42
N ALA A 131 -10.39 -12.46 -10.49
CA ALA A 131 -10.41 -13.90 -10.80
C ALA A 131 -11.33 -14.26 -11.97
N ASN A 132 -12.42 -13.53 -12.15
CA ASN A 132 -13.41 -13.83 -13.18
C ASN A 132 -12.91 -13.57 -14.60
N ILE A 133 -11.75 -12.93 -14.75
CA ILE A 133 -11.10 -12.65 -16.04
C ILE A 133 -9.75 -13.39 -16.21
N SER A 134 -9.35 -14.21 -15.25
CA SER A 134 -8.19 -15.11 -15.37
C SER A 134 -8.62 -16.58 -15.52
N ARG A 135 -7.79 -17.41 -16.14
CA ARG A 135 -7.93 -18.88 -16.18
C ARG A 135 -6.61 -19.51 -15.79
N GLU A 136 -6.62 -20.28 -14.71
CA GLU A 136 -5.54 -21.13 -14.19
C GLU A 136 -4.24 -20.36 -13.88
N LEU A 137 -3.59 -19.72 -14.86
CA LEU A 137 -2.43 -18.82 -14.74
C LEU A 137 -2.32 -17.76 -15.86
N ASP A 138 -3.31 -17.62 -16.74
CA ASP A 138 -3.29 -16.68 -17.87
C ASP A 138 -4.58 -15.85 -17.91
N TRP A 139 -4.54 -14.73 -18.63
CA TRP A 139 -5.70 -13.88 -18.80
C TRP A 139 -6.66 -14.46 -19.85
N ASP A 140 -7.97 -14.41 -19.58
CA ASP A 140 -8.99 -14.77 -20.55
C ASP A 140 -9.09 -13.66 -21.62
N ARG A 141 -8.31 -13.80 -22.68
CA ARG A 141 -8.18 -12.79 -23.75
C ARG A 141 -9.52 -12.37 -24.34
N THR A 142 -10.44 -13.31 -24.51
CA THR A 142 -11.78 -13.01 -25.04
C THR A 142 -12.55 -12.08 -24.11
N LYS A 143 -12.44 -12.26 -22.79
CA LYS A 143 -13.04 -11.34 -21.81
C LYS A 143 -12.31 -10.00 -21.78
N ILE A 144 -10.98 -9.98 -21.87
CA ILE A 144 -10.21 -8.74 -21.94
C ILE A 144 -10.59 -7.91 -23.16
N GLU A 145 -10.68 -8.53 -24.33
CA GLU A 145 -11.05 -7.85 -25.58
C GLU A 145 -12.47 -7.26 -25.55
N GLN A 146 -13.38 -7.90 -24.80
CA GLN A 146 -14.74 -7.40 -24.60
C GLN A 146 -14.80 -6.27 -23.56
N LEU A 147 -14.01 -6.39 -22.49
CA LEU A 147 -14.03 -5.49 -21.34
C LEU A 147 -13.18 -4.22 -21.52
N PHE A 148 -12.10 -4.28 -22.28
CA PHE A 148 -11.17 -3.19 -22.50
C PHE A 148 -11.16 -2.76 -23.97
N ARG A 149 -10.95 -1.46 -24.21
CA ARG A 149 -10.87 -0.96 -25.58
C ARG A 149 -9.61 -1.47 -26.31
N PRO A 150 -9.64 -1.59 -27.65
CA PRO A 150 -8.53 -2.13 -28.45
C PRO A 150 -7.21 -1.38 -28.28
N GLU A 151 -7.24 -0.08 -27.99
CA GLU A 151 -6.03 0.76 -27.88
C GLU A 151 -5.18 0.46 -26.63
N LEU A 152 -5.66 -0.41 -25.73
CA LEU A 152 -5.07 -0.68 -24.41
C LEU A 152 -4.74 -2.17 -24.18
N GLN A 153 -4.82 -3.01 -25.23
CA GLN A 153 -4.61 -4.46 -25.16
C GLN A 153 -3.13 -4.88 -25.18
N VAL A 154 -2.26 -4.15 -24.47
CA VAL A 154 -0.84 -4.54 -24.29
C VAL A 154 -0.69 -5.18 -22.92
N PHE A 155 -1.12 -6.44 -22.81
CA PHE A 155 -0.90 -7.30 -21.65
C PHE A 155 -0.19 -8.58 -22.09
#